data_AF-A0A535YQ69-F1
#
_entry.id   AF-A0A535YQ69-F1
#
_cell.length_a   1.000
_cell.length_b   1.000
_cell.length_c   1.000
_cell.angle_alpha   90.00
_cell.angle_beta   90.00
_cell.angle_gamma   90.00
#
_symmetry.space_group_name_H-M   'P 1'
#
loop_
_entity.id
_entity.type
_entity.pdbx_description
1 polymer ?
#
loop_
_entity_poly.entity_id
_entity_poly.type
_entity_poly.pdbx_seq_one_letter_code
_entity_poly.pdbx_strand_id
1 'polypeptide(L)' 'MAEGRPRVVIAGAGFGGLACARELDGEPVDVILLNQHNFHLFSPLLYQVATGLLNPSDIGYPLR' A
#
# COMPACT_ATOMS: atom_id res chain seq x y z
N MET A 1 -10.51 -31.82 -0.02
CA MET A 1 -11.06 -30.46 -0.21
C MET A 1 -10.08 -29.76 -1.13
N ALA A 2 -10.51 -29.04 -2.17
CA ALA A 2 -9.55 -28.28 -2.96
C ALA A 2 -8.91 -27.26 -2.01
N GLU A 3 -7.66 -27.49 -1.61
CA GLU A 3 -6.91 -26.55 -0.79
C GLU A 3 -6.64 -25.34 -1.68
N GLY A 4 -7.51 -24.34 -1.57
CA GLY A 4 -7.37 -23.08 -2.29
C GLY A 4 -6.04 -22.41 -1.94
N ARG A 5 -5.56 -21.54 -2.84
CA ARG A 5 -4.32 -20.76 -2.62
C ARG A 5 -4.35 -20.13 -1.22
N PRO A 6 -3.25 -20.16 -0.45
CA PRO A 6 -3.20 -19.52 0.86
C PRO A 6 -3.59 -18.04 0.75
N ARG A 7 -4.44 -17.56 1.65
CA ARG A 7 -4.81 -16.14 1.71
C ARG A 7 -3.87 -15.37 2.61
N VAL A 8 -3.29 -14.29 2.08
CA VAL A 8 -2.40 -13.39 2.81
C VAL A 8 -3.06 -12.04 2.94
N VAL A 9 -3.28 -11.59 4.17
CA VAL A 9 -3.81 -10.25 4.45
C VAL A 9 -2.67 -9.34 4.86
N ILE A 10 -2.47 -8.26 4.11
CA ILE A 10 -1.51 -7.20 4.42
C ILE A 10 -2.29 -6.03 5.02
N ALA A 11 -2.04 -5.73 6.29
CA ALA A 11 -2.66 -4.61 6.99
C ALA A 11 -1.80 -3.35 6.86
N GLY A 12 -2.25 -2.41 6.03
CA GLY A 12 -1.63 -1.12 5.78
C GLY A 12 -0.90 -1.06 4.44
N ALA A 13 -1.09 0.04 3.72
CA ALA A 13 -0.43 0.32 2.44
C ALA A 13 0.65 1.41 2.59
N GLY A 14 1.47 1.29 3.64
CA GLY A 14 2.71 2.06 3.78
C GLY A 14 3.83 1.47 2.93
N PHE A 15 5.07 1.89 3.18
CA PHE A 15 6.25 1.37 2.48
C PHE A 15 6.37 -0.16 2.55
N GLY A 16 6.31 -0.71 3.75
CA GLY A 16 6.43 -2.16 3.95
C GLY A 16 5.26 -2.95 3.38
N GLY A 17 4.04 -2.43 3.49
CA GLY A 17 2.85 -3.09 2.97
C GLY A 17 2.85 -3.19 1.44
N LEU A 18 3.19 -2.11 0.73
CA LEU A 18 3.35 -2.17 -0.72
C LEU A 18 4.54 -3.01 -1.15
N ALA A 19 5.67 -2.94 -0.44
CA ALA A 19 6.82 -3.78 -0.75
C ALA A 19 6.46 -5.27 -0.61
N CYS A 20 5.81 -5.66 0.48
CA CYS A 20 5.33 -7.03 0.70
C CYS A 20 4.32 -7.46 -0.39
N ALA A 21 3.37 -6.60 -0.75
CA ALA A 21 2.41 -6.90 -1.80
C ALA A 21 3.09 -7.13 -3.16
N ARG A 22 4.15 -6.37 -3.47
CA ARG A 22 4.96 -6.52 -4.69
C ARG A 22 5.77 -7.81 -4.70
N GLU A 23 6.35 -8.19 -3.56
CA GLU A 23 7.11 -9.45 -3.44
C GLU A 23 6.20 -10.69 -3.52
N LEU A 24 4.93 -10.56 -3.11
CA LEU A 24 3.92 -11.62 -3.23
C LEU A 24 3.21 -11.63 -4.59
N ASP A 25 3.52 -10.69 -5.48
CA ASP A 25 2.94 -10.67 -6.82
C ASP A 25 3.45 -11.87 -7.64
N GLY A 26 2.52 -12.62 -8.24
CA GLY A 26 2.83 -13.86 -8.97
C GLY A 26 3.01 -15.13 -8.12
N GLU A 27 3.12 -15.01 -6.79
CA GLU A 27 3.24 -16.16 -5.89
C GLU A 27 1.92 -16.98 -5.80
N PRO A 28 1.96 -18.26 -5.40
CA PRO A 28 0.80 -19.15 -5.33
C PRO A 28 -0.18 -18.82 -4.18
N VAL A 29 -0.40 -17.53 -3.90
CA VAL A 29 -1.22 -17.01 -2.80
C VAL A 29 -2.27 -16.02 -3.31
N ASP A 30 -3.33 -15.81 -2.55
CA ASP A 30 -4.32 -14.75 -2.77
C ASP A 30 -4.02 -13.59 -1.81
N VAL A 31 -3.60 -12.44 -2.35
CA VAL A 31 -3.21 -11.27 -1.55
C VAL A 31 -4.39 -10.31 -1.37
N ILE A 32 -4.64 -9.91 -0.11
CA ILE A 32 -5.62 -8.89 0.26
C ILE A 32 -4.87 -7.75 0.95
N LEU A 33 -4.77 -6.59 0.30
CA LEU A 33 -4.21 -5.38 0.90
C LEU A 33 -5.35 -4.56 1.52
N LEU A 34 -5.37 -4.47 2.85
CA LEU A 34 -6.35 -3.68 3.59
C LEU A 34 -5.69 -2.40 4.08
N ASN A 35 -6.19 -1.25 3.67
CA ASN A 35 -5.71 0.05 4.14
C ASN A 35 -6.88 0.96 4.52
N GLN A 36 -6.66 1.82 5.52
CA GLN A 36 -7.70 2.78 5.96
C GLN A 36 -8.07 3.78 4.87
N HIS A 37 -7.12 4.12 3.99
CA HIS A 37 -7.31 5.03 2.88
C HIS A 37 -6.96 4.36 1.54
N ASN A 38 -7.54 4.82 0.43
CA ASN A 38 -7.29 4.24 -0.90
C ASN A 38 -6.01 4.76 -1.58
N PHE A 39 -5.03 5.23 -0.79
CA PHE A 39 -3.76 5.74 -1.28
C PHE A 39 -2.59 5.34 -0.35
N HIS A 40 -1.41 5.23 -0.93
CA HIS A 40 -0.13 5.25 -0.23
C HIS A 40 0.29 6.69 0.03
N LEU A 41 0.68 7.00 1.26
CA LEU A 41 1.23 8.30 1.63
C LEU A 41 2.76 8.22 1.70
N PHE A 42 3.44 9.03 0.90
CA PHE A 42 4.88 9.22 1.03
C PHE A 42 5.19 10.15 2.21
N SER A 43 5.08 9.59 3.42
CA SER A 43 5.25 10.31 4.69
C SER A 43 6.56 11.12 4.82
N PRO A 44 7.70 10.77 4.19
CA PRO A 44 8.92 11.58 4.28
C PRO A 44 8.77 13.02 3.79
N LEU A 45 7.84 13.31 2.87
CA LEU A 45 7.59 14.67 2.35
C LEU A 45 6.33 15.32 2.93
N LEU A 46 5.71 14.72 3.97
CA LEU A 46 4.51 15.28 4.59
C LEU A 46 4.75 16.70 5.14
N TYR A 47 5.96 16.99 5.61
CA TYR A 47 6.31 18.33 6.08
C TYR A 47 6.24 19.38 4.96
N GLN A 48 6.56 19.01 3.71
CA GLN A 48 6.51 19.94 2.58
C GLN A 48 5.07 20.29 2.21
N VAL A 49 4.13 19.37 2.42
CA VAL A 49 2.70 19.67 2.33
C VAL A 49 2.27 20.59 3.47
N ALA A 50 2.71 20.31 4.70
CA ALA A 50 2.39 21.15 5.86
C ALA A 50 2.93 22.58 5.74
N THR A 51 4.07 22.79 5.06
CA THR A 51 4.64 24.12 4.78
C THR A 51 4.14 24.75 3.48
N GLY A 52 3.22 24.10 2.75
CA GLY A 52 2.66 24.61 1.49
C GLY A 52 3.61 24.56 0.30
N LEU A 53 4.74 23.84 0.40
CA LEU A 53 5.69 23.64 -0.71
C LEU A 53 5.17 22.61 -1.72
N LEU A 54 4.39 21.62 -1.27
CA LEU A 54 3.77 20.59 -2.09
C LEU A 54 2.27 20.51 -1.87
N ASN A 55 1.55 20.03 -2.86
CA ASN A 55 0.14 19.65 -2.73
C ASN A 55 0.04 18.23 -2.14
N PRO A 56 -1.04 17.89 -1.42
CA PRO A 56 -1.28 16.52 -0.97
C PRO A 56 -1.25 15.46 -2.09
N SER A 57 -1.68 15.85 -3.30
CA SER A 57 -1.63 15.00 -4.49
C SER A 57 -0.22 14.66 -4.96
N ASP A 58 0.78 15.47 -4.60
CA ASP A 58 2.17 15.24 -4.99
C ASP A 58 2.82 14.11 -4.16
N ILE A 59 2.20 13.74 -3.03
CA ILE A 59 2.72 12.72 -2.11
C ILE A 59 1.73 11.57 -1.82
N GLY A 60 0.52 11.64 -2.37
CA GLY A 60 -0.54 10.65 -2.22
C GLY A 60 -0.75 9.85 -3.51
N TYR A 61 -0.46 8.55 -3.46
CA TYR A 61 -0.49 7.67 -4.62
C TYR A 61 -1.67 6.70 -4.54
N PRO A 62 -2.65 6.74 -5.46
CA PRO A 62 -3.77 5.81 -5.45
C PRO A 62 -3.32 4.34 -5.44
N LEU A 63 -4.02 3.48 -4.69
CA LEU A 63 -3.75 2.03 -4.63
C LEU A 63 -4.47 1.23 -5.73
N ARG A 64 -5.19 1.90 -6.63
CA ARG A 64 -6.06 1.33 -7.66
C ARG A 64 -5.58 1.69 -9.06
#